data_AF-A0A967WNG0-F1
#
_entry.id   AF-A0A967WNG0-F1
#
_cell.length_a   1.000
_cell.length_b   1.000
_cell.length_c   1.000
_cell.angle_alpha   90.00
_cell.angle_beta   90.00
_cell.angle_gamma   90.00
#
_symmetry.space_group_name_H-M   'P 1'
#
loop_
_entity.id
_entity.type
_entity.pdbx_description
1 polymer ?
#
loop_
_entity_poly.entity_id
_entity_poly.type
_entity_poly.pdbx_seq_one_letter_code
_entity_poly.pdbx_strand_id
1 'polypeptide(L)' 'MADRIVVDPVTRIEGHLRIEAEVDGGQITNAWSSSTMWRGIELILQGRDPRDAWLMTQRICGV' A
#
# COMPACT_ATOMS: atom_id res chain seq x y z
N MET A 1 -23.24 -18.82 -2.96
CA MET A 1 -23.06 -17.57 -3.74
C MET A 1 -21.83 -16.93 -3.15
N ALA A 2 -20.79 -16.66 -3.94
CA ALA A 2 -19.57 -16.09 -3.38
C ALA A 2 -19.83 -14.64 -2.99
N ASP A 3 -19.64 -14.30 -1.72
CA ASP A 3 -19.78 -12.94 -1.22
C ASP A 3 -18.45 -12.21 -1.37
N ARG A 4 -18.49 -10.95 -1.84
CA ARG A 4 -17.30 -10.09 -1.93
C ARG A 4 -17.27 -9.14 -0.75
N ILE A 5 -16.23 -9.22 0.06
CA ILE A 5 -15.99 -8.37 1.23
C ILE A 5 -14.89 -7.37 0.89
N VAL A 6 -15.07 -6.12 1.31
CA VAL A 6 -14.08 -5.03 1.15
C VAL A 6 -13.77 -4.41 2.51
N VAL A 7 -12.49 -4.36 2.86
CA VAL A 7 -11.96 -3.64 4.02
C VAL A 7 -11.12 -2.47 3.51
N ASP A 8 -11.71 -1.28 3.59
CA ASP A 8 -11.11 -0.04 3.12
C ASP A 8 -11.62 1.13 4.02
N PRO A 9 -10.80 1.70 4.90
CA PRO A 9 -9.37 1.42 5.10
C PRO A 9 -9.09 0.25 6.04
N VAL A 10 -7.97 -0.44 5.83
CA VAL A 10 -7.34 -1.25 6.89
C VAL A 10 -6.73 -0.30 7.93
N THR A 11 -7.08 -0.49 9.21
CA THR A 11 -6.66 0.40 10.30
C THR A 11 -5.49 -0.19 11.12
N ARG A 12 -4.86 0.64 11.97
CA ARG A 12 -3.71 0.28 12.83
C ARG A 12 -2.49 -0.24 12.06
N ILE A 13 -2.25 0.33 10.89
CA ILE A 13 -1.06 0.16 10.06
C ILE A 13 -0.49 1.54 9.72
N GLU A 14 0.70 1.58 9.14
CA GLU A 14 1.18 2.77 8.41
C GLU A 14 0.64 2.74 6.97
N GLY A 15 0.30 3.91 6.43
CA GLY A 15 -0.09 4.05 5.03
C GLY A 15 -1.56 3.77 4.72
N HIS A 16 -1.84 3.42 3.46
CA HIS A 16 -3.19 3.28 2.90
C HIS A 16 -3.31 1.92 2.21
N LEU A 17 -4.11 1.03 2.81
CA LEU A 17 -4.32 -0.32 2.34
C LEU A 17 -5.82 -0.63 2.23
N ARG A 18 -6.17 -1.20 1.09
CA ARG A 18 -7.46 -1.81 0.79
C ARG A 18 -7.26 -3.32 0.62
N ILE A 19 -8.12 -4.11 1.27
CA ILE A 19 -8.19 -5.56 1.09
C ILE A 19 -9.57 -5.92 0.56
N GLU A 20 -9.60 -6.73 -0.49
CA GLU A 20 -10.83 -7.35 -0.99
C GLU A 20 -10.70 -8.87 -0.88
N ALA A 21 -11.78 -9.55 -0.53
CA ALA A 21 -11.80 -11.01 -0.43
C ALA A 21 -13.11 -11.56 -1.00
N GLU A 22 -13.02 -12.67 -1.73
CA GLU A 22 -14.16 -13.52 -2.08
C GLU A 22 -14.29 -14.62 -1.03
N VAL A 23 -15.50 -14.81 -0.51
CA VAL A 23 -15.80 -15.79 0.53
C VAL A 23 -16.86 -16.76 0.02
N ASP A 24 -16.56 -18.05 0.14
CA ASP A 24 -17.51 -19.13 -0.11
C ASP A 24 -17.43 -20.16 1.02
N GLY A 25 -18.60 -20.57 1.54
CA GLY A 25 -18.67 -21.51 2.67
C GLY A 25 -17.92 -21.06 3.93
N GLY A 26 -17.79 -19.75 4.17
CA GLY A 26 -17.05 -19.20 5.31
C GLY A 26 -15.53 -19.23 5.17
N GLN A 27 -15.01 -19.59 3.99
CA GLN A 27 -13.59 -19.59 3.68
C GLN A 27 -13.27 -18.57 2.59
N ILE A 28 -12.13 -17.90 2.71
CA ILE A 28 -11.62 -17.01 1.67
C ILE A 28 -11.13 -17.86 0.50
N THR A 29 -11.68 -17.65 -0.69
CA THR A 29 -11.29 -18.36 -1.92
C THR A 29 -10.36 -17.53 -2.80
N ASN A 30 -10.44 -16.19 -2.70
CA ASN A 30 -9.58 -15.27 -3.42
C ASN A 30 -9.42 -13.96 -2.64
N ALA A 31 -8.32 -13.23 -2.87
CA ALA A 31 -8.06 -11.95 -2.22
C ALA A 31 -7.22 -11.01 -3.08
N TRP A 32 -7.42 -9.71 -2.86
CA TRP A 32 -6.66 -8.64 -3.50
C TRP A 32 -6.12 -7.69 -2.45
N SER A 33 -4.85 -7.33 -2.61
CA SER A 33 -4.19 -6.29 -1.83
C SER A 33 -3.93 -5.09 -2.72
N SER A 34 -4.43 -3.92 -2.31
CA SER A 34 -4.31 -2.69 -3.09
C SER A 34 -3.81 -1.55 -2.20
N SER A 35 -2.64 -1.02 -2.55
CA SER A 35 -2.16 0.26 -2.04
C SER A 35 -2.82 1.38 -2.83
N THR A 36 -3.51 2.28 -2.15
CA THR A 36 -4.29 3.36 -2.80
C THR A 36 -3.56 4.70 -2.83
N MET A 37 -2.27 4.73 -2.45
CA MET A 37 -1.44 5.93 -2.42
C MET A 37 -0.04 5.69 -3.01
N TRP A 38 0.44 6.63 -3.82
CA TRP A 38 1.79 6.65 -4.38
C TRP A 38 2.34 8.07 -4.40
N ARG A 39 3.65 8.22 -4.14
CA ARG A 39 4.34 9.52 -4.12
C ARG A 39 5.44 9.68 -5.16
N GLY A 40 5.90 8.60 -5.78
CA GLY A 40 6.94 8.68 -6.81
C GLY A 40 8.30 9.18 -6.33
N ILE A 41 8.74 8.78 -5.12
CA ILE A 41 10.00 9.26 -4.53
C ILE A 41 11.20 8.98 -5.43
N GLU A 42 11.21 7.85 -6.13
CA GLU A 42 12.28 7.51 -7.08
C GLU A 42 12.35 8.50 -8.24
N LEU A 43 11.21 8.98 -8.75
CA LEU A 43 11.16 10.00 -9.79
C LEU A 43 11.67 11.35 -9.25
N ILE A 44 11.36 11.69 -8.00
CA ILE A 44 11.84 12.91 -7.34
C ILE A 44 13.39 12.92 -7.24
N LEU A 45 14.03 11.75 -7.13
CA LEU A 45 15.48 11.62 -7.05
C LEU A 45 16.20 11.81 -8.39
N GLN A 46 15.50 11.67 -9.52
CA GLN A 46 16.15 11.76 -10.83
C GLN A 46 16.80 13.14 -11.04
N GLY A 47 18.06 13.14 -11.47
CA GLY A 47 18.84 14.36 -11.72
C GLY A 47 19.41 15.03 -10.47
N ARG A 48 19.24 14.43 -9.27
CA ARG A 48 19.84 14.95 -8.03
C ARG A 48 21.22 14.37 -7.76
N ASP A 49 21.97 15.06 -6.92
CA ASP A 49 23.26 14.56 -6.43
C ASP A 49 23.03 13.31 -5.56
N PRO A 50 23.77 12.20 -5.77
CA PRO A 50 23.64 10.98 -4.97
C PRO A 50 23.80 11.19 -3.46
N ARG A 51 24.53 12.23 -3.04
CA ARG A 51 24.74 12.57 -1.62
C ARG A 51 23.48 13.10 -0.94
N ASP A 52 22.49 13.57 -1.69
CA ASP A 52 21.21 14.08 -1.16
C ASP A 52 20.15 12.96 -0.99
N ALA A 53 20.38 11.80 -1.60
CA ALA A 53 19.39 10.74 -1.70
C ALA A 53 18.88 10.28 -0.33
N TRP A 54 19.79 10.07 0.63
CA TRP A 54 19.45 9.56 1.96
C TRP A 54 18.52 10.49 2.74
N LEU A 55 18.69 11.81 2.59
CA LEU A 55 17.85 12.79 3.25
C LEU A 55 16.43 12.72 2.69
N MET A 56 16.27 12.49 1.39
CA MET A 56 14.95 12.38 0.77
C MET A 56 14.30 11.02 1.03
N THR A 57 15.04 9.92 0.86
CA THR A 57 14.51 8.56 0.99
C THR A 57 14.18 8.17 2.42
N GLN A 58 14.81 8.80 3.43
CA GLN A 58 14.38 8.66 4.82
C GLN A 58 12.89 9.01 5.02
N ARG A 59 12.29 9.83 4.13
CA ARG A 59 10.87 10.22 4.21
C ARG A 59 9.94 9.25 3.47
N ILE A 60 10.45 8.10 3.00
CA ILE A 60 9.59 7.02 2.48
C ILE A 60 8.66 6.51 3.58
N CYS A 61 9.16 6.32 4.81
CA CYS A 61 8.34 5.95 5.96
C CYS A 61 8.91 6.63 7.22
N GLY A 62 8.05 7.04 8.14
CA GLY A 62 8.44 7.73 9.39
C GLY A 62 7.90 7.10 10.67
N VAL A 63 7.18 5.97 10.55
CA VAL A 63 6.82 5.10 11.68
C VAL A 63 7.98 4.14 11.94
#